data_AF-A0A9Q1E424-F1
#
_entry.id   AF-A0A9Q1E424-F1
#
_cell.length_a   1.000
_cell.length_b   1.000
_cell.length_c   1.000
_cell.angle_alpha   90.00
_cell.angle_beta   90.00
_cell.angle_gamma   90.00
#
_symmetry.space_group_name_H-M   'P 1'
#
loop_
_entity.id
_entity.type
_entity.pdbx_description
1 polymer ?
#
loop_
_entity_poly.entity_id
_entity_poly.type
_entity_poly.pdbx_seq_one_letter_code
_entity_poly.pdbx_strand_id
1 'polypeptide(L)'
;MSSRTLPLLFINLGGEMLYILDQRLRAQNIPTDKAKKVMNDIITTMFNKKFLEELFKPQELYSKKALRTVFDRLAHASIMRLNQASMDKLYDLMTMAFKYQVLLCPRPKDLLLVSFNHMDAIKDFVRDAPSILNQVDETYRQLIEMYTALSGGEFQLIRQTLLVFFQDMHIRVSIFLKDKVQNSNGRFVLPTSGPVPCGTQIPGMIRMFSCTGEEVRRLQFPSGGGYTGALREGSFQMFGERVIKLGTNMYSVSRPVETHMSGTAKNSAQHRPAHQQC
;
A
#
# COMPACT_ATOMS: atom_id res chain seq x y z
N MET A 1 -13.20 18.59 6.23
CA MET A 1 -12.74 17.41 5.45
C MET A 1 -12.13 17.92 4.16
N SER A 2 -11.17 17.22 3.56
CA SER A 2 -10.54 17.68 2.31
C SER A 2 -11.32 17.22 1.07
N SER A 3 -11.71 18.17 0.22
CA SER A 3 -12.39 17.91 -1.06
C SER A 3 -11.44 17.43 -2.18
N ARG A 4 -10.15 17.23 -1.88
CA ARG A 4 -9.14 16.69 -2.82
C ARG A 4 -8.70 15.28 -2.43
N THR A 5 -9.48 14.56 -1.62
CA THR A 5 -9.08 13.23 -1.13
C THR A 5 -9.44 12.11 -2.11
N LEU A 6 -10.52 12.28 -2.88
CA LEU A 6 -11.11 11.23 -3.71
C LEU A 6 -10.14 10.67 -4.77
N PRO A 7 -9.36 11.48 -5.53
CA PRO A 7 -8.42 10.94 -6.51
C PRO A 7 -7.36 10.04 -5.87
N LEU A 8 -6.79 10.45 -4.75
CA LEU A 8 -5.82 9.61 -4.03
C LEU A 8 -6.47 8.32 -3.53
N LEU A 9 -7.65 8.39 -2.91
CA LEU A 9 -8.35 7.18 -2.46
C LEU A 9 -8.59 6.19 -3.60
N PHE A 10 -9.08 6.69 -4.74
CA PHE A 10 -9.39 5.87 -5.91
C PHE A 10 -8.13 5.25 -6.53
N ILE A 11 -7.09 6.05 -6.78
CA ILE A 11 -5.85 5.57 -7.41
C ILE A 11 -5.14 4.55 -6.53
N ASN A 12 -5.01 4.79 -5.23
CA ASN A 12 -4.32 3.84 -4.34
C ASN A 12 -5.11 2.53 -4.19
N LEU A 13 -6.44 2.58 -4.04
CA LEU A 13 -7.26 1.36 -4.01
C LEU A 13 -7.20 0.60 -5.34
N GLY A 14 -7.23 1.31 -6.47
CA GLY A 14 -7.06 0.69 -7.78
C GLY A 14 -5.68 0.06 -7.96
N GLY A 15 -4.61 0.69 -7.45
CA GLY A 15 -3.28 0.10 -7.40
C GLY A 15 -3.24 -1.21 -6.60
N GLU A 16 -3.83 -1.22 -5.40
CA GLU A 16 -3.97 -2.45 -4.60
C GLU A 16 -4.78 -3.53 -5.34
N MET A 17 -5.88 -3.15 -6.00
CA MET A 17 -6.69 -4.06 -6.79
C MET A 17 -5.84 -4.72 -7.88
N LEU A 18 -5.07 -3.93 -8.63
CA LEU A 18 -4.23 -4.42 -9.71
C LEU A 18 -3.12 -5.35 -9.21
N TYR A 19 -2.50 -5.05 -8.06
CA TYR A 19 -1.55 -5.97 -7.43
C TYR A 19 -2.19 -7.32 -7.09
N ILE A 20 -3.36 -7.31 -6.44
CA ILE A 20 -4.05 -8.55 -6.03
C ILE A 20 -4.47 -9.37 -7.25
N LEU A 21 -5.00 -8.70 -8.28
CA LEU A 21 -5.43 -9.37 -9.52
C LEU A 21 -4.25 -9.93 -10.31
N ASP A 22 -3.14 -9.20 -10.45
CA ASP A 22 -1.92 -9.72 -11.08
C ASP A 22 -1.41 -10.97 -10.36
N GLN A 23 -1.33 -10.95 -9.03
CA GLN A 23 -0.92 -12.13 -8.25
C GLN A 23 -1.88 -13.30 -8.42
N ARG A 24 -3.20 -13.04 -8.46
CA ARG A 24 -4.20 -14.09 -8.71
C ARG A 24 -4.04 -14.71 -10.09
N LEU A 25 -3.86 -13.90 -11.13
CA LEU A 25 -3.67 -14.38 -12.50
C LEU A 25 -2.40 -15.24 -12.61
N ARG A 26 -1.30 -14.83 -11.95
CA ARG A 26 -0.06 -15.61 -11.86
C ARG A 26 -0.25 -16.92 -11.11
N ALA A 27 -0.90 -16.90 -9.94
CA ALA A 27 -1.15 -18.09 -9.13
C ALA A 27 -2.04 -19.12 -9.85
N GLN A 28 -2.90 -18.68 -10.76
CA GLN A 28 -3.72 -19.54 -11.61
C GLN A 28 -3.01 -19.97 -12.90
N ASN A 29 -1.74 -19.60 -13.09
CA ASN A 29 -0.95 -19.87 -14.30
C ASN A 29 -1.67 -19.42 -15.59
N ILE A 30 -2.36 -18.28 -15.54
CA ILE A 30 -3.01 -17.72 -16.73
C ILE A 30 -1.94 -17.32 -17.75
N PRO A 31 -2.08 -17.68 -19.04
CA PRO A 31 -1.13 -17.31 -20.07
C PRO A 31 -0.87 -15.79 -20.10
N THR A 32 0.39 -15.40 -20.27
CA THR A 32 0.83 -14.01 -20.13
C THR A 32 0.03 -13.06 -21.01
N ASP A 33 -0.27 -13.41 -22.26
CA ASP A 33 -1.04 -12.55 -23.17
C ASP A 33 -2.48 -12.32 -22.69
N LYS A 34 -3.11 -13.37 -22.12
CA LYS A 34 -4.46 -13.27 -21.54
C LYS A 34 -4.45 -12.44 -20.26
N ALA A 35 -3.44 -12.63 -19.41
CA ALA A 35 -3.27 -11.84 -18.19
C ALA A 35 -3.04 -10.35 -18.53
N LYS A 36 -2.17 -10.05 -19.51
CA LYS A 36 -1.96 -8.70 -20.02
C LYS A 36 -3.25 -8.08 -20.55
N LYS A 37 -4.04 -8.82 -21.33
CA LYS A 37 -5.34 -8.33 -21.81
C LYS A 37 -6.29 -7.96 -20.66
N VAL A 38 -6.42 -8.84 -19.66
CA VAL A 38 -7.24 -8.58 -18.47
C VAL A 38 -6.79 -7.30 -17.75
N MET A 39 -5.49 -7.15 -17.50
CA MET A 39 -4.93 -5.96 -16.84
C MET A 39 -5.15 -4.70 -17.68
N ASN A 40 -4.88 -4.74 -18.98
CA ASN A 40 -5.06 -3.62 -19.90
C ASN A 40 -6.53 -3.15 -19.96
N ASP A 41 -7.50 -4.06 -20.00
CA ASP A 41 -8.93 -3.72 -20.04
C ASP A 41 -9.37 -2.99 -18.76
N ILE A 42 -8.90 -3.46 -17.59
CA ILE A 42 -9.18 -2.84 -16.29
C ILE A 42 -8.53 -1.45 -16.20
N ILE A 43 -7.25 -1.34 -16.56
CA ILE A 43 -6.50 -0.07 -16.49
C ILE A 43 -7.08 0.94 -17.49
N THR A 44 -7.44 0.53 -18.69
CA THR A 44 -8.11 1.41 -19.68
C THR A 44 -9.41 2.00 -19.12
N THR A 45 -10.19 1.19 -18.40
CA THR A 45 -11.45 1.64 -17.81
C THR A 45 -11.21 2.53 -16.60
N MET A 46 -10.24 2.17 -15.74
CA MET A 46 -9.85 2.93 -14.56
C MET A 46 -9.32 4.33 -14.92
N PHE A 47 -8.57 4.44 -16.02
CA PHE A 47 -7.97 5.68 -16.50
C PHE A 47 -8.77 6.34 -17.64
N ASN A 48 -10.06 6.05 -17.73
CA ASN A 48 -10.92 6.70 -18.71
C ASN A 48 -10.95 8.22 -18.50
N LYS A 49 -10.61 8.98 -19.55
CA LYS A 49 -10.47 10.45 -19.49
C LYS A 49 -11.68 11.16 -18.89
N LYS A 50 -12.90 10.86 -19.34
CA LYS A 50 -14.12 11.52 -18.84
C LYS A 50 -14.37 11.24 -17.37
N PHE A 51 -14.11 9.99 -16.94
CA PHE A 51 -14.25 9.61 -15.55
C PHE A 51 -13.22 10.33 -14.67
N LEU A 52 -11.97 10.40 -15.10
CA LEU A 52 -10.91 11.10 -14.35
C LEU A 52 -11.15 12.61 -14.28
N GLU A 53 -11.62 13.24 -15.36
CA GLU A 53 -12.00 14.65 -15.35
C GLU A 53 -13.05 14.96 -14.27
N GLU A 54 -14.04 14.08 -14.09
CA GLU A 54 -15.01 14.21 -12.99
C GLU A 54 -14.40 13.86 -11.63
N LEU A 55 -13.54 12.84 -11.55
CA LEU A 55 -12.90 12.39 -10.31
C LEU A 55 -12.01 13.48 -9.68
N PHE A 56 -11.27 14.23 -10.51
CA PHE A 56 -10.33 15.26 -10.08
C PHE A 56 -11.00 16.60 -9.71
N LYS A 57 -12.31 16.76 -9.96
CA LYS A 57 -13.04 17.93 -9.44
C LYS A 57 -13.05 17.91 -7.90
N PRO A 58 -12.90 19.06 -7.24
CA PRO A 58 -13.05 19.15 -5.79
C PRO A 58 -14.43 18.63 -5.35
N GLN A 59 -14.45 17.55 -4.58
CA GLN A 59 -15.68 16.90 -4.14
C GLN A 59 -15.47 16.07 -2.86
N GLU A 60 -16.58 15.76 -2.19
CA GLU A 60 -16.57 14.84 -1.05
C GLU A 60 -16.29 13.39 -1.48
N LEU A 61 -15.85 12.57 -0.53
CA LEU A 61 -15.66 11.16 -0.79
C LEU A 61 -16.99 10.47 -1.11
N TYR A 62 -16.94 9.49 -2.02
CA TYR A 62 -18.03 8.56 -2.20
C TYR A 62 -18.32 7.80 -0.90
N SER A 63 -19.60 7.46 -0.70
CA SER A 63 -19.95 6.52 0.37
C SER A 63 -19.24 5.18 0.15
N LYS A 64 -18.97 4.43 1.24
CA LYS A 64 -18.35 3.09 1.16
C LYS A 64 -19.08 2.16 0.18
N LYS A 65 -20.42 2.25 0.13
CA LYS A 65 -21.26 1.48 -0.80
C LYS A 65 -21.07 1.94 -2.25
N ALA A 66 -21.08 3.24 -2.51
CA ALA A 66 -20.88 3.77 -3.86
C ALA A 66 -19.48 3.45 -4.39
N LEU A 67 -18.44 3.64 -3.57
CA LEU A 67 -17.06 3.31 -3.95
C LEU A 67 -16.89 1.81 -4.23
N ARG A 68 -17.52 0.95 -3.43
CA ARG A 68 -17.57 -0.50 -3.67
C ARG A 68 -18.18 -0.82 -5.04
N THR A 69 -19.31 -0.21 -5.40
CA THR A 69 -19.94 -0.40 -6.71
C THR A 69 -19.04 0.03 -7.86
N VAL A 70 -18.27 1.11 -7.70
CA VAL A 70 -17.29 1.55 -8.71
C VAL A 70 -16.22 0.46 -8.92
N PHE A 71 -15.61 -0.04 -7.85
CA PHE A 71 -14.59 -1.09 -7.95
C PHE A 71 -15.14 -2.43 -8.42
N ASP A 72 -16.40 -2.75 -8.11
CA ASP A 72 -17.07 -3.92 -8.65
C ASP A 72 -17.15 -3.87 -10.18
N ARG A 73 -17.62 -2.75 -10.72
CA ARG A 73 -17.66 -2.51 -12.18
C ARG A 73 -16.26 -2.53 -12.80
N LEU A 74 -15.25 -1.99 -12.12
CA LEU A 74 -13.87 -1.99 -12.63
C LEU A 74 -13.26 -3.39 -12.70
N ALA A 75 -13.39 -4.19 -11.65
CA ALA A 75 -12.86 -5.56 -11.65
C ALA A 75 -13.51 -6.43 -12.74
N HIS A 76 -14.75 -6.10 -13.11
CA HIS A 76 -15.54 -6.74 -14.15
C HIS A 76 -15.50 -6.03 -15.51
N ALA A 77 -14.63 -5.02 -15.68
CA ALA A 77 -14.46 -4.35 -16.97
C ALA A 77 -13.77 -5.25 -18.02
N SER A 78 -13.05 -6.27 -17.57
CA SER A 78 -12.42 -7.27 -18.43
C SER A 78 -13.26 -8.54 -18.58
N ILE A 79 -12.78 -9.48 -19.39
CA ILE A 79 -13.37 -10.82 -19.52
C ILE A 79 -13.34 -11.64 -18.21
N MET A 80 -12.43 -11.31 -17.28
CA MET A 80 -12.32 -12.01 -16.00
C MET A 80 -13.59 -11.79 -15.18
N ARG A 81 -14.21 -12.89 -14.74
CA ARG A 81 -15.38 -12.84 -13.85
C ARG A 81 -15.02 -13.33 -12.45
N LEU A 82 -15.22 -12.46 -11.48
CA LEU A 82 -15.18 -12.77 -10.06
C LEU A 82 -16.59 -13.09 -9.54
N ASN A 83 -16.70 -14.10 -8.67
CA ASN A 83 -17.96 -14.30 -7.95
C ASN A 83 -18.06 -13.33 -6.77
N GLN A 84 -19.26 -13.20 -6.19
CA GLN A 84 -19.51 -12.26 -5.09
C GLN A 84 -18.52 -12.43 -3.94
N ALA A 85 -18.30 -13.66 -3.48
CA ALA A 85 -17.37 -13.95 -2.39
C ALA A 85 -15.91 -13.55 -2.71
N SER A 86 -15.50 -13.66 -3.98
CA SER A 86 -14.17 -13.20 -4.44
C SER A 86 -14.10 -11.67 -4.47
N MET A 87 -15.17 -11.00 -4.91
CA MET A 87 -15.27 -9.55 -4.94
C MET A 87 -15.29 -8.93 -3.54
N ASP A 88 -16.00 -9.57 -2.60
CA ASP A 88 -15.98 -9.20 -1.17
C ASP A 88 -14.55 -9.25 -0.62
N LYS A 89 -13.87 -10.38 -0.81
CA LYS A 89 -12.47 -10.55 -0.38
C LYS A 89 -11.51 -9.58 -1.05
N LEU A 90 -11.67 -9.32 -2.34
CA LEU A 90 -10.83 -8.37 -3.08
C LEU A 90 -10.94 -6.97 -2.48
N TYR A 91 -12.16 -6.48 -2.27
CA TYR A 91 -12.39 -5.16 -1.69
C TYR A 91 -11.87 -5.03 -0.26
N ASP A 92 -12.06 -6.08 0.56
CA ASP A 92 -11.53 -6.13 1.92
C ASP A 92 -10.00 -6.08 1.95
N LEU A 93 -9.34 -6.81 1.05
CA LEU A 93 -7.87 -6.78 0.92
C LEU A 93 -7.37 -5.40 0.49
N MET A 94 -7.97 -4.81 -0.55
CA MET A 94 -7.59 -3.47 -1.05
C MET A 94 -7.71 -2.42 0.06
N THR A 95 -8.86 -2.40 0.74
CA THR A 95 -9.14 -1.38 1.75
C THR A 95 -8.27 -1.54 2.99
N MET A 96 -8.06 -2.77 3.47
CA MET A 96 -7.18 -3.01 4.62
C MET A 96 -5.70 -2.76 4.28
N ALA A 97 -5.25 -3.07 3.07
CA ALA A 97 -3.88 -2.79 2.65
C ALA A 97 -3.60 -1.29 2.52
N PHE A 98 -4.47 -0.53 1.87
CA PHE A 98 -4.28 0.90 1.78
C PHE A 98 -4.45 1.60 3.14
N LYS A 99 -5.42 1.17 3.98
CA LYS A 99 -5.54 1.62 5.38
C LYS A 99 -4.22 1.45 6.14
N TYR A 100 -3.60 0.29 6.02
CA TYR A 100 -2.32 0.02 6.69
C TYR A 100 -1.23 0.99 6.24
N GLN A 101 -1.14 1.26 4.94
CA GLN A 101 -0.15 2.20 4.39
C GLN A 101 -0.40 3.65 4.85
N VAL A 102 -1.66 4.10 4.91
CA VAL A 102 -2.02 5.43 5.45
C VAL A 102 -1.62 5.57 6.93
N LEU A 103 -1.78 4.51 7.72
CA LEU A 103 -1.37 4.50 9.12
C LEU A 103 0.16 4.55 9.28
N LEU A 104 0.90 3.90 8.38
CA LEU A 104 2.36 3.84 8.43
C LEU A 104 3.06 5.08 7.86
N CYS A 105 2.38 5.95 7.11
CA CYS A 105 2.99 7.18 6.58
C CYS A 105 3.54 8.06 7.72
N PRO A 106 4.85 8.31 7.81
CA PRO A 106 5.40 9.16 8.87
C PRO A 106 4.95 10.61 8.72
N ARG A 107 5.00 11.17 7.49
CA ARG A 107 4.46 12.50 7.16
C ARG A 107 3.18 12.38 6.35
N PRO A 108 2.21 13.31 6.50
CA PRO A 108 1.04 13.34 5.64
C PRO A 108 1.37 13.45 4.15
N LYS A 109 2.44 14.19 3.79
CA LYS A 109 2.91 14.30 2.40
C LYS A 109 3.43 12.99 1.82
N ASP A 110 3.85 12.04 2.65
CA ASP A 110 4.33 10.73 2.17
C ASP A 110 3.20 9.90 1.53
N LEU A 111 1.92 10.25 1.77
CA LEU A 111 0.78 9.68 1.03
C LEU A 111 0.91 9.85 -0.48
N LEU A 112 1.49 10.97 -0.93
CA LEU A 112 1.71 11.21 -2.35
C LEU A 112 2.76 10.25 -2.92
N LEU A 113 3.81 9.94 -2.15
CA LEU A 113 4.81 8.95 -2.53
C LEU A 113 4.21 7.53 -2.62
N VAL A 114 3.25 7.20 -1.75
CA VAL A 114 2.48 5.94 -1.85
C VAL A 114 1.77 5.88 -3.20
N SER A 115 1.03 6.93 -3.54
CA SER A 115 0.32 7.02 -4.82
C SER A 115 1.26 6.98 -6.02
N PHE A 116 2.44 7.59 -5.92
CA PHE A 116 3.46 7.53 -6.97
C PHE A 116 4.03 6.13 -7.13
N ASN A 117 4.26 5.38 -6.06
CA ASN A 117 4.63 3.96 -6.16
C ASN A 117 3.54 3.12 -6.85
N HIS A 118 2.25 3.36 -6.56
CA HIS A 118 1.16 2.71 -7.29
C HIS A 118 1.14 3.11 -8.76
N MET A 119 1.32 4.40 -9.08
CA MET A 119 1.35 4.88 -10.46
C MET A 119 2.54 4.32 -11.25
N ASP A 120 3.72 4.23 -10.63
CA ASP A 120 4.91 3.63 -11.23
C ASP A 120 4.64 2.15 -11.59
N ALA A 121 4.03 1.39 -10.69
CA ALA A 121 3.67 0.00 -10.96
C ALA A 121 2.56 -0.15 -12.03
N ILE A 122 1.57 0.76 -12.04
CA ILE A 122 0.53 0.77 -13.07
C ILE A 122 1.14 1.02 -14.44
N LYS A 123 2.08 1.96 -14.55
CA LYS A 123 2.85 2.20 -15.79
C LYS A 123 3.58 0.93 -16.23
N ASP A 124 4.22 0.22 -15.29
CA ASP A 124 4.91 -1.03 -15.59
C ASP A 124 3.97 -2.12 -16.14
N PHE A 125 2.73 -2.20 -15.65
CA PHE A 125 1.73 -3.14 -16.18
C PHE A 125 1.36 -2.86 -17.64
N VAL A 126 1.37 -1.60 -18.06
CA VAL A 126 0.93 -1.18 -19.41
C VAL A 126 2.06 -0.67 -20.30
N ARG A 127 3.32 -0.94 -19.94
CA ARG A 127 4.50 -0.46 -20.68
C ARG A 127 4.51 -0.85 -22.16
N ASP A 128 3.89 -1.99 -22.49
CA ASP A 128 3.80 -2.51 -23.86
C ASP A 128 2.54 -2.01 -24.60
N ALA A 129 1.74 -1.12 -24.00
CA ALA A 129 0.49 -0.58 -24.55
C ALA A 129 0.52 0.97 -24.57
N PRO A 130 1.14 1.59 -25.60
CA PRO A 130 1.44 3.03 -25.61
C PRO A 130 0.23 3.94 -25.42
N SER A 131 -0.93 3.57 -25.96
CA SER A 131 -2.17 4.36 -25.82
C SER A 131 -2.67 4.42 -24.38
N ILE A 132 -2.59 3.30 -23.64
CA ILE A 132 -2.99 3.22 -22.23
C ILE A 132 -1.93 3.89 -21.36
N LEU A 133 -0.65 3.65 -21.65
CA LEU A 133 0.46 4.30 -20.96
C LEU A 133 0.35 5.83 -21.01
N ASN A 134 -0.01 6.40 -22.16
CA ASN A 134 -0.23 7.84 -22.30
C ASN A 134 -1.37 8.36 -21.40
N GLN A 135 -2.44 7.58 -21.19
CA GLN A 135 -3.55 7.95 -20.28
C GLN A 135 -3.11 7.92 -18.82
N VAL A 136 -2.32 6.91 -18.44
CA VAL A 136 -1.75 6.79 -17.09
C VAL A 136 -0.78 7.94 -16.84
N ASP A 137 0.09 8.27 -17.80
CA ASP A 137 1.05 9.37 -17.72
C ASP A 137 0.36 10.73 -17.57
N GLU A 138 -0.73 10.96 -18.29
CA GLU A 138 -1.50 12.20 -18.17
C GLU A 138 -2.12 12.35 -16.78
N THR A 139 -2.65 11.26 -16.24
CA THR A 139 -3.18 11.24 -14.86
C THR A 139 -2.07 11.46 -13.83
N TYR A 140 -0.87 10.93 -14.08
CA TYR A 140 0.30 11.18 -13.25
C TYR A 140 0.63 12.68 -13.21
N ARG A 141 0.70 13.34 -14.37
CA ARG A 141 0.95 14.79 -14.44
C ARG A 141 -0.10 15.58 -13.65
N GLN A 142 -1.37 15.23 -13.79
CA GLN A 142 -2.45 15.86 -13.01
C GLN A 142 -2.29 15.67 -11.50
N LEU A 143 -1.85 14.48 -11.03
CA LEU A 143 -1.53 14.27 -9.62
C LEU A 143 -0.36 15.16 -9.16
N ILE A 144 0.71 15.26 -9.95
CA ILE A 144 1.86 16.10 -9.60
C ILE A 144 1.43 17.56 -9.50
N GLU A 145 0.72 18.07 -10.49
CA GLU A 145 0.24 19.46 -10.54
C GLU A 145 -0.71 19.78 -9.38
N MET A 146 -1.63 18.86 -9.05
CA MET A 146 -2.62 19.09 -8.01
C MET A 146 -2.06 19.01 -6.58
N TYR A 147 -1.16 18.06 -6.31
CA TYR A 147 -0.77 17.71 -4.94
C TYR A 147 0.60 18.21 -4.51
N THR A 148 1.54 18.44 -5.44
CA THR A 148 2.93 18.80 -5.06
C THR A 148 3.01 20.18 -4.41
N ALA A 149 2.13 21.10 -4.81
CA ALA A 149 2.07 22.46 -4.28
C ALA A 149 1.30 22.58 -2.94
N LEU A 150 0.67 21.50 -2.46
CA LEU A 150 -0.10 21.54 -1.22
C LEU A 150 0.80 21.73 0.00
N SER A 151 0.28 22.49 0.96
CA SER A 151 0.89 22.67 2.26
C SER A 151 0.79 21.40 3.12
N GLY A 152 1.60 21.33 4.18
CA GLY A 152 1.51 20.25 5.16
C GLY A 152 0.14 20.16 5.85
N GLY A 153 -0.53 21.29 6.05
CA GLY A 153 -1.87 21.35 6.64
C GLY A 153 -2.93 20.73 5.72
N GLU A 154 -2.86 21.01 4.42
CA GLU A 154 -3.77 20.41 3.43
C GLU A 154 -3.57 18.90 3.33
N PHE A 155 -2.31 18.43 3.32
CA PHE A 155 -2.03 16.99 3.39
C PHE A 155 -2.53 16.36 4.69
N GLN A 156 -2.44 17.06 5.82
CA GLN A 156 -2.99 16.57 7.08
C GLN A 156 -4.51 16.43 7.01
N LEU A 157 -5.22 17.37 6.37
CA LEU A 157 -6.67 17.27 6.13
C LEU A 157 -7.00 16.08 5.22
N ILE A 158 -6.23 15.85 4.16
CA ILE A 158 -6.36 14.66 3.29
C ILE A 158 -6.19 13.38 4.12
N ARG A 159 -5.11 13.30 4.91
CA ARG A 159 -4.83 12.14 5.78
C ARG A 159 -5.97 11.90 6.76
N GLN A 160 -6.46 12.95 7.41
CA GLN A 160 -7.60 12.86 8.33
C GLN A 160 -8.84 12.31 7.61
N THR A 161 -9.15 12.82 6.42
CA THR A 161 -10.30 12.37 5.62
C THR A 161 -10.17 10.89 5.25
N LEU A 162 -8.97 10.41 4.88
CA LEU A 162 -8.71 8.98 4.66
C LEU A 162 -8.88 8.15 5.95
N LEU A 163 -8.34 8.61 7.08
CA LEU A 163 -8.45 7.91 8.36
C LEU A 163 -9.91 7.77 8.82
N VAL A 164 -10.72 8.81 8.63
CA VAL A 164 -12.17 8.77 8.89
C VAL A 164 -12.86 7.80 7.94
N PHE A 165 -12.51 7.78 6.65
CA PHE A 165 -13.05 6.81 5.71
C PHE A 165 -12.79 5.36 6.17
N PHE A 166 -11.56 5.07 6.61
CA PHE A 166 -11.15 3.75 7.10
C PHE A 166 -11.53 3.45 8.55
N GLN A 167 -12.22 4.37 9.20
CA GLN A 167 -12.70 4.18 10.56
C GLN A 167 -13.61 2.96 10.62
N ASP A 168 -13.48 2.22 11.74
CA ASP A 168 -14.24 1.02 12.07
C ASP A 168 -14.09 -0.18 11.12
N MET A 169 -13.18 -0.10 10.15
CA MET A 169 -12.83 -1.23 9.29
C MET A 169 -11.79 -2.14 9.97
N HIS A 170 -12.25 -3.26 10.53
CA HIS A 170 -11.43 -4.21 11.30
C HIS A 170 -11.45 -5.61 10.69
N ILE A 171 -11.29 -5.70 9.37
CA ILE A 171 -11.33 -6.97 8.65
C ILE A 171 -9.99 -7.69 8.84
N ARG A 172 -10.06 -8.97 9.21
CA ARG A 172 -8.89 -9.84 9.36
C ARG A 172 -8.32 -10.21 8.01
N VAL A 173 -7.03 -9.93 7.81
CA VAL A 173 -6.31 -10.24 6.58
C VAL A 173 -5.14 -11.18 6.90
N SER A 174 -5.12 -12.33 6.25
CA SER A 174 -4.20 -13.42 6.57
C SER A 174 -2.73 -13.03 6.46
N ILE A 175 -2.33 -12.25 5.43
CA ILE A 175 -0.94 -11.79 5.28
C ILE A 175 -0.51 -10.89 6.45
N PHE A 176 -1.39 -9.98 6.90
CA PHE A 176 -1.08 -9.10 8.03
C PHE A 176 -1.05 -9.83 9.38
N LEU A 177 -1.90 -10.85 9.56
CA LEU A 177 -1.86 -11.71 10.73
C LEU A 177 -0.57 -12.53 10.77
N LYS A 178 -0.14 -13.11 9.64
CA LYS A 178 1.11 -13.87 9.51
C LYS A 178 2.34 -12.99 9.78
N ASP A 179 2.32 -11.75 9.30
CA ASP A 179 3.40 -10.79 9.51
C ASP A 179 3.37 -10.15 10.90
N LYS A 180 2.40 -10.52 11.75
CA LYS A 180 2.20 -9.99 13.12
C LYS A 180 2.02 -8.47 13.17
N VAL A 181 1.61 -7.87 12.07
CA VAL A 181 1.28 -6.44 11.98
C VAL A 181 -0.20 -6.18 12.24
N GLN A 182 -1.01 -7.23 12.34
CA GLN A 182 -2.43 -7.17 12.71
C GLN A 182 -2.74 -8.17 13.82
N ASN A 183 -3.61 -7.78 14.74
CA ASN A 183 -4.14 -8.61 15.80
C ASN A 183 -5.33 -9.46 15.33
N SER A 184 -5.68 -10.50 16.09
CA SER A 184 -6.84 -11.36 15.80
C SER A 184 -8.19 -10.62 15.75
N ASN A 185 -8.28 -9.45 16.39
CA ASN A 185 -9.44 -8.55 16.33
C ASN A 185 -9.45 -7.60 15.11
N GLY A 186 -8.52 -7.76 14.16
CA GLY A 186 -8.44 -6.96 12.93
C GLY A 186 -7.79 -5.58 13.08
N ARG A 187 -7.35 -5.19 14.29
CA ARG A 187 -6.62 -3.93 14.51
C ARG A 187 -5.14 -4.07 14.15
N PHE A 188 -4.58 -3.03 13.56
CA PHE A 188 -3.14 -2.98 13.25
C PHE A 188 -2.30 -2.67 14.49
N VAL A 189 -1.13 -3.28 14.55
CA VAL A 189 -0.04 -2.97 15.48
C VAL A 189 0.93 -2.06 14.75
N LEU A 190 1.07 -0.82 15.22
CA LEU A 190 1.96 0.16 14.60
C LEU A 190 3.36 0.08 15.22
N PRO A 191 4.42 0.23 14.40
CA PRO A 191 5.79 0.24 14.92
C PRO A 191 6.03 1.48 15.78
N THR A 192 6.72 1.29 16.90
CA THR A 192 7.17 2.35 17.81
C THR A 192 8.66 2.66 17.62
N SER A 193 9.21 2.31 16.46
CA SER A 193 10.64 2.38 16.14
C SER A 193 10.83 2.49 14.62
N GLY A 194 12.05 2.82 14.17
CA GLY A 194 12.37 2.97 12.76
C GLY A 194 12.86 4.38 12.40
N PRO A 195 12.99 4.68 11.10
CA PRO A 195 13.49 5.98 10.66
C PRO A 195 12.49 7.07 11.04
N VAL A 196 13.02 8.19 11.54
CA VAL A 196 12.20 9.39 11.75
C VAL A 196 11.80 10.03 10.42
N PRO A 197 10.71 10.80 10.38
CA PRO A 197 10.35 11.59 9.20
C PRO A 197 11.48 12.45 8.64
N CYS A 198 11.55 12.61 7.32
CA CYS A 198 12.51 13.56 6.73
C CYS A 198 12.25 14.99 7.22
N GLY A 199 13.32 15.66 7.64
CA GLY A 199 13.27 16.99 8.26
C GLY A 199 13.12 16.98 9.78
N THR A 200 13.09 15.82 10.44
CA THR A 200 13.03 15.72 11.91
C THR A 200 14.29 15.11 12.51
N GLN A 201 14.49 15.36 13.80
CA GLN A 201 15.58 14.78 14.58
C GLN A 201 15.10 13.54 15.34
N ILE A 202 16.05 12.66 15.69
CA ILE A 202 15.77 11.51 16.54
C ILE A 202 15.23 12.01 17.90
N PRO A 203 14.07 11.52 18.36
CA PRO A 203 13.48 11.99 19.60
C PRO A 203 14.32 11.64 20.83
N GLY A 204 14.20 12.45 21.87
CA GLY A 204 14.84 12.24 23.17
C GLY A 204 16.10 13.07 23.43
N MET A 205 16.65 13.76 22.43
CA MET A 205 17.73 14.71 22.67
C MET A 205 17.22 15.94 23.43
N ILE A 206 17.79 16.20 24.60
CA ILE A 206 17.52 17.40 25.40
C ILE A 206 18.77 18.27 25.38
N ARG A 207 18.62 19.52 24.94
CA ARG A 207 19.70 20.53 24.93
C ARG A 207 19.35 21.64 25.90
N MET A 208 20.27 21.97 26.80
CA MET A 208 20.15 23.11 27.70
C MET A 208 21.09 24.21 27.23
N PHE A 209 20.58 25.43 27.15
CA PHE A 209 21.32 26.59 26.70
C PHE A 209 21.51 27.57 27.86
N SER A 210 22.64 28.27 27.89
CA SER A 210 22.89 29.39 28.79
C SER A 210 22.00 30.60 28.44
N CYS A 211 22.01 31.62 29.31
CA CYS A 211 21.41 32.92 29.00
C CYS A 211 22.09 33.65 27.82
N THR A 212 23.31 33.24 27.45
CA THR A 212 24.05 33.74 26.27
C THR A 212 23.75 32.94 24.99
N GLY A 213 22.93 31.88 25.07
CA GLY A 213 22.57 31.05 23.91
C GLY A 213 23.56 29.92 23.59
N GLU A 214 24.57 29.70 24.44
CA GLU A 214 25.55 28.61 24.27
C GLU A 214 24.99 27.29 24.80
N GLU A 215 25.20 26.18 24.07
CA GLU A 215 24.81 24.85 24.54
C GLU A 215 25.69 24.43 25.72
N VAL A 216 25.13 24.41 26.93
CA VAL A 216 25.86 24.07 28.16
C VAL A 216 25.73 22.60 28.54
N ARG A 217 24.65 21.93 28.12
CA ARG A 217 24.41 20.54 28.50
C ARG A 217 23.58 19.81 27.46
N ARG A 218 23.93 18.53 27.28
CA ARG A 218 23.23 17.58 26.43
C ARG A 218 22.83 16.36 27.24
N LEU A 219 21.56 15.99 27.17
CA LEU A 219 20.99 14.81 27.82
C LEU A 219 20.20 14.00 26.81
N GLN A 220 20.05 12.71 27.07
CA GLN A 220 19.23 11.81 26.26
C GLN A 220 18.13 11.20 27.12
N PHE A 221 16.87 11.42 26.72
CA PHE A 221 15.71 10.73 27.25
C PHE A 221 15.53 9.39 26.51
N PRO A 222 15.41 8.26 27.21
CA PRO A 222 15.13 6.98 26.60
C PRO A 222 13.67 6.95 26.13
N SER A 223 13.44 7.21 24.85
CA SER A 223 12.10 7.25 24.24
C SER A 223 11.39 5.89 24.18
N GLY A 224 12.07 4.80 24.57
CA GLY A 224 11.57 3.42 24.51
C GLY A 224 11.51 2.81 23.10
N GLY A 225 11.88 3.59 22.06
CA GLY A 225 11.89 3.15 20.66
C GLY A 225 13.28 3.23 20.03
N GLY A 226 13.62 2.25 19.19
CA GLY A 226 14.82 2.23 18.36
C GLY A 226 14.67 3.13 17.14
N TYR A 227 14.69 4.45 17.34
CA TYR A 227 14.60 5.43 16.26
C TYR A 227 15.94 5.60 15.55
N THR A 228 15.90 5.68 14.23
CA THR A 228 17.07 5.93 13.37
C THR A 228 16.91 7.25 12.62
N GLY A 229 18.01 7.72 12.02
CA GLY A 229 17.99 8.94 11.22
C GLY A 229 16.97 8.87 10.07
N ALA A 230 16.54 10.04 9.62
CA ALA A 230 15.58 10.10 8.52
C ALA A 230 16.12 9.45 7.26
N LEU A 231 15.23 8.78 6.52
CA LEU A 231 15.51 8.40 5.15
C LEU A 231 15.66 9.67 4.29
N ARG A 232 16.44 9.57 3.20
CA ARG A 232 16.51 10.65 2.20
C ARG A 232 15.11 10.95 1.66
N GLU A 233 14.87 12.18 1.25
CA GLU A 233 13.59 12.57 0.68
C GLU A 233 13.31 11.83 -0.63
N GLY A 234 12.09 11.30 -0.76
CA GLY A 234 11.64 10.63 -1.98
C GLY A 234 11.36 11.63 -3.11
N SER A 235 11.51 11.18 -4.36
CA SER A 235 11.18 11.98 -5.53
C SER A 235 9.67 12.20 -5.65
N PHE A 236 9.27 13.47 -5.75
CA PHE A 236 7.90 13.89 -6.12
C PHE A 236 7.76 14.24 -7.60
N GLN A 237 8.78 13.96 -8.40
CA GLN A 237 8.74 14.13 -9.85
C GLN A 237 8.13 12.89 -10.52
N MET A 238 7.81 12.98 -11.80
CA MET A 238 7.29 11.85 -12.57
C MET A 238 8.24 10.63 -12.54
N PHE A 239 9.54 10.88 -12.47
CA PHE A 239 10.57 9.84 -12.35
C PHE A 239 11.45 10.06 -11.11
N GLY A 240 12.05 8.98 -10.62
CA GLY A 240 13.00 9.00 -9.52
C GLY A 240 12.62 8.05 -8.38
N GLU A 241 13.54 7.87 -7.44
CA GLU A 241 13.35 6.92 -6.35
C GLU A 241 12.38 7.46 -5.30
N ARG A 242 11.33 6.68 -4.97
CA ARG A 242 10.36 7.04 -3.91
C ARG A 242 10.89 6.82 -2.50
N VAL A 243 11.92 5.99 -2.34
CA VAL A 243 12.66 5.68 -1.10
C VAL A 243 11.83 4.94 -0.04
N ILE A 244 10.51 5.07 -0.05
CA ILE A 244 9.59 4.33 0.81
C ILE A 244 9.12 3.03 0.15
N LYS A 245 8.88 2.01 0.97
CA LYS A 245 8.28 0.74 0.53
C LYS A 245 6.75 0.77 0.46
N LEU A 246 6.11 1.76 1.07
CA LEU A 246 4.65 1.91 1.03
C LEU A 246 4.21 2.19 -0.42
N GLY A 247 3.10 1.60 -0.85
CA GLY A 247 2.61 1.67 -2.24
C GLY A 247 3.20 0.63 -3.19
N THR A 248 4.18 -0.16 -2.74
CA THR A 248 4.75 -1.28 -3.53
C THR A 248 3.99 -2.58 -3.30
N ASN A 249 4.12 -3.54 -4.22
CA ASN A 249 3.39 -4.81 -4.19
C ASN A 249 3.83 -5.72 -3.03
N MET A 250 3.06 -5.70 -1.93
CA MET A 250 3.28 -6.56 -0.76
C MET A 250 2.89 -8.03 -0.95
N TYR A 251 2.19 -8.36 -2.03
CA TYR A 251 1.69 -9.72 -2.32
C TYR A 251 2.68 -10.58 -3.12
N SER A 252 3.74 -9.96 -3.64
CA SER A 252 4.77 -10.63 -4.45
C SER A 252 5.64 -11.62 -3.66
N VAL A 253 5.63 -11.55 -2.32
CA VAL A 253 6.39 -12.45 -1.46
C VAL A 253 5.64 -13.78 -1.34
N SER A 254 5.92 -14.70 -2.27
CA SER A 254 5.49 -16.09 -2.19
C SER A 254 6.16 -16.76 -0.99
N ARG A 255 5.49 -16.73 0.17
CA ARG A 255 5.88 -17.55 1.32
C ARG A 255 5.19 -18.91 1.20
N PRO A 256 5.92 -20.04 1.32
CA PRO A 256 5.29 -21.34 1.38
C PRO A 256 4.27 -21.34 2.52
N VAL A 257 3.03 -21.75 2.21
CA VAL A 257 2.00 -21.96 3.22
C VAL A 257 2.39 -23.22 3.97
N GLU A 258 2.88 -23.08 5.20
CA GLU A 258 2.95 -24.21 6.13
C GLU A 258 1.52 -24.60 6.50
N THR A 259 0.96 -25.53 5.73
CA THR A 259 -0.23 -26.26 6.11
C THR A 259 0.16 -27.17 7.26
N HIS A 260 -0.03 -26.72 8.50
CA HIS A 260 -0.12 -27.64 9.64
C HIS A 260 -1.39 -28.47 9.48
N MET A 261 -1.32 -29.50 8.64
CA MET A 261 -2.20 -30.64 8.73
C MET A 261 -1.62 -31.52 9.85
N SER A 262 -2.32 -31.55 10.98
CA SER A 262 -2.10 -32.51 12.06
C SER A 262 -2.38 -33.92 11.53
N GLY A 263 -1.40 -34.49 10.82
CA GLY A 263 -1.39 -35.88 10.38
C GLY A 263 -0.56 -36.69 11.35
N THR A 264 -1.22 -37.58 12.07
CA THR A 264 -0.65 -38.57 12.99
C THR A 264 0.48 -39.35 12.32
N ALA A 265 1.72 -39.08 12.71
CA ALA A 265 2.87 -39.89 12.31
C ALA A 265 2.88 -41.19 13.13
N LYS A 266 2.53 -42.31 12.47
CA LYS A 266 2.84 -43.65 12.96
C LYS A 266 4.37 -43.84 12.86
N ASN A 267 5.01 -44.04 14.01
CA ASN A 267 6.38 -44.53 14.09
C ASN A 267 6.46 -45.95 13.53
N SER A 268 7.22 -46.14 12.45
CA SER A 268 7.77 -47.44 12.06
C SER A 268 9.29 -47.34 12.04
N ALA A 269 9.90 -47.78 13.14
CA ALA A 269 11.33 -47.97 13.26
C ALA A 269 11.76 -49.14 12.36
N GLN A 270 12.74 -48.92 11.48
CA GLN A 270 13.49 -49.99 10.84
C GLN A 270 14.96 -49.87 11.23
N HIS A 271 15.38 -50.83 12.05
CA HIS A 271 16.76 -51.19 12.37
C HIS A 271 17.57 -51.46 11.09
N ARG A 272 18.80 -50.95 11.03
CA ARG A 272 19.89 -51.53 10.23
C ARG A 272 20.87 -52.25 11.18
N PRO A 273 21.32 -53.48 10.89
CA PRO A 273 22.43 -54.07 11.61
C PRO A 273 23.77 -53.63 10.98
N ALA A 274 24.76 -53.39 11.84
CA ALA A 274 26.14 -53.15 11.47
C ALA A 274 26.81 -54.49 11.11
N HIS A 275 27.57 -54.53 10.02
CA HIS A 275 28.55 -55.59 9.77
C HIS A 275 29.96 -55.04 9.95
N GLN A 276 30.67 -55.68 10.86
CA GLN A 276 32.03 -55.47 11.32
C GLN A 276 33.00 -56.19 10.36
N GLN A 277 34.18 -55.60 10.14
CA GLN A 277 35.30 -56.19 9.43
C GLN A 277 36.04 -57.23 10.31
N CYS A 278 36.67 -58.19 9.61
CA CYS A 278 37.45 -59.36 10.04
C CYS A 278 36.63 -60.61 10.40
#